data_AF-A0A497RLU1-F1
#
_entry.id   AF-A0A497RLU1-F1
#
_cell.length_a   1.000
_cell.length_b   1.000
_cell.length_c   1.000
_cell.angle_alpha   90.00
_cell.angle_beta   90.00
_cell.angle_gamma   90.00
#
_symmetry.space_group_name_H-M   'P 1'
#
loop_
_entity.id
_entity.type
_entity.pdbx_description
1 polymer ?
#
loop_
_entity_poly.entity_id
_entity_poly.type
_entity_poly.pdbx_seq_one_letter_code
_entity_poly.pdbx_strand_id
1 'polypeptide(L)'
;MTKIFPPFPQEVGAVSCEDFYEQESLNHNLYLNLCLGDTSCPGRNKDWADLGIVFPITEYRRPYVVWSRLIELVGDYKTARTMYILSQYPMSSLDFLAVDLTKPSLMDYRMNYSPYLEFAKLSLIKSFSVFDKIATFLNEYEMLGIPDRRVRYWRHPNQQAQTVFEHNSSQLMRNNPDNMPLKALESISIELRDEHQLLIGVRNSLVHHYVVFHVFGPLDSHSYPLSDPEERIMKDLSGEHSPDNPIHYHVLLDDFHLMVLHALKLARVAVLYTIRFVQSKENPKLHDLTVAPGPAVSGIFR
;
A
#
# COMPACT_ATOMS: atom_id res chain seq x y z
N MET A 1 19.14 22.49 -4.22
CA MET A 1 19.31 21.99 -5.60
C MET A 1 17.98 21.40 -6.02
N THR A 2 17.22 22.10 -6.85
CA THR A 2 15.95 21.60 -7.41
C THR A 2 16.28 20.42 -8.31
N LYS A 3 15.94 19.20 -7.89
CA LYS A 3 15.80 18.09 -8.85
C LYS A 3 14.60 18.44 -9.72
N ILE A 4 14.87 19.04 -10.87
CA ILE A 4 13.89 19.16 -11.94
C ILE A 4 13.70 17.73 -12.43
N PHE A 5 12.67 17.05 -11.93
CA PHE A 5 12.29 15.74 -12.47
C PHE A 5 12.03 15.91 -13.96
N PRO A 6 12.55 15.02 -14.82
CA PRO A 6 12.29 15.13 -16.25
C PRO A 6 10.78 15.09 -16.51
N PRO A 7 10.26 15.78 -17.53
CA PRO A 7 8.83 15.70 -17.85
C PRO A 7 8.44 14.26 -18.20
N PHE A 8 7.20 13.87 -17.88
CA PHE A 8 6.67 12.58 -18.32
C PHE A 8 6.75 12.50 -19.85
N PRO A 9 7.21 11.38 -20.45
CA PRO A 9 7.35 11.28 -21.89
C PRO A 9 5.99 11.43 -22.57
N GLN A 10 5.79 12.58 -23.23
CA GLN A 10 4.76 12.77 -24.23
C GLN A 10 5.37 12.30 -25.54
N GLU A 11 4.89 11.19 -26.09
CA GLU A 11 5.37 10.49 -27.29
C GLU A 11 6.28 11.33 -28.22
N VAL A 12 7.59 11.37 -27.93
CA VAL A 12 8.61 11.89 -28.82
C VAL A 12 9.84 11.00 -28.69
N GLY A 13 9.90 9.97 -29.55
CA GLY A 13 11.11 9.20 -29.82
C GLY A 13 11.51 8.16 -28.76
N ALA A 14 11.11 6.90 -29.02
CA ALA A 14 11.75 5.63 -28.62
C ALA A 14 11.48 4.99 -27.23
N VAL A 15 10.67 5.57 -26.33
CA VAL A 15 10.25 4.86 -25.10
C VAL A 15 8.73 4.92 -24.98
N SER A 16 8.07 3.75 -24.93
CA SER A 16 6.63 3.67 -24.70
C SER A 16 6.28 4.08 -23.26
N CYS A 17 5.07 4.58 -23.01
CA CYS A 17 4.61 4.87 -21.64
C CYS A 17 4.70 3.65 -20.72
N GLU A 18 4.50 2.45 -21.29
CA GLU A 18 4.65 1.19 -20.58
C GLU A 18 6.11 0.97 -20.19
N ASP A 19 7.06 1.06 -21.12
CA ASP A 19 8.49 0.89 -20.85
C ASP A 19 9.01 1.88 -19.81
N PHE A 20 8.57 3.15 -19.90
CA PHE A 20 8.90 4.19 -18.92
C PHE A 20 8.39 3.81 -17.52
N TYR A 21 7.11 3.45 -17.42
CA TYR A 21 6.50 3.04 -16.16
C TYR A 21 7.19 1.82 -15.54
N GLU A 22 7.56 0.84 -16.37
CA GLU A 22 8.26 -0.35 -15.91
C GLU A 22 9.67 -0.02 -15.43
N GLN A 23 10.43 0.79 -16.17
CA GLN A 23 11.76 1.23 -15.78
C GLN A 23 11.72 2.00 -14.46
N GLU A 24 10.78 2.94 -14.32
CA GLU A 24 10.64 3.73 -13.10
C GLU A 24 10.22 2.91 -11.89
N SER A 25 9.33 1.94 -12.10
CA SER A 25 8.97 0.98 -11.07
C SER A 25 10.17 0.12 -10.64
N LEU A 26 11.04 -0.28 -11.57
CA LEU A 26 12.24 -1.05 -11.27
C LEU A 26 13.28 -0.19 -10.53
N ASN A 27 13.52 1.05 -10.99
CA ASN A 27 14.46 1.99 -10.37
C ASN A 27 14.14 2.23 -8.89
N HIS A 28 12.86 2.26 -8.53
CA HIS A 28 12.40 2.46 -7.16
C HIS A 28 12.20 1.15 -6.35
N ASN A 29 12.47 -0.03 -6.94
CA ASN A 29 12.17 -1.35 -6.37
C ASN A 29 10.69 -1.55 -6.01
N LEU A 30 9.80 -1.01 -6.84
CA LEU A 30 8.34 -1.08 -6.70
C LEU A 30 7.69 -2.03 -7.69
N TYR A 31 8.44 -2.57 -8.66
CA TYR A 31 7.89 -3.51 -9.61
C TYR A 31 7.48 -4.83 -8.91
N LEU A 32 6.28 -5.28 -9.22
CA LEU A 32 5.72 -6.55 -8.77
C LEU A 32 4.73 -6.96 -9.86
N ASN A 33 5.06 -8.05 -10.55
CA ASN A 33 4.17 -8.64 -11.54
C ASN A 33 3.57 -9.92 -10.99
N LEU A 34 2.26 -10.05 -11.13
CA LEU A 34 1.52 -11.19 -10.62
C LEU A 34 0.85 -11.90 -11.76
N CYS A 35 1.29 -13.14 -11.95
CA CYS A 35 0.79 -14.02 -12.96
C CYS A 35 -0.10 -15.02 -12.24
N LEU A 36 -1.41 -14.89 -12.48
CA LEU A 36 -2.43 -15.74 -11.88
C LEU A 36 -2.68 -16.87 -12.88
N GLY A 37 -2.04 -18.02 -12.66
CA GLY A 37 -2.25 -19.25 -13.44
C GLY A 37 -1.79 -19.26 -14.89
N ASP A 38 -1.23 -18.17 -15.42
CA ASP A 38 -0.78 -18.07 -16.81
C ASP A 38 0.73 -18.28 -16.97
N THR A 39 1.08 -19.32 -17.73
CA THR A 39 2.47 -19.65 -18.10
C THR A 39 3.10 -18.70 -19.13
N SER A 40 2.29 -17.90 -19.82
CA SER A 40 2.67 -16.99 -20.92
C SER A 40 2.71 -15.51 -20.52
N CYS A 41 2.67 -15.24 -19.22
CA CYS A 41 2.58 -13.90 -18.66
C CYS A 41 3.73 -12.97 -19.11
N PRO A 42 3.45 -11.87 -19.83
CA PRO A 42 4.45 -10.90 -20.23
C PRO A 42 5.06 -10.24 -18.98
N GLY A 43 6.39 -10.27 -18.87
CA GLY A 43 7.11 -9.75 -17.71
C GLY A 43 7.67 -10.80 -16.75
N ARG A 44 7.70 -12.09 -17.12
CA ARG A 44 8.37 -13.16 -16.34
C ARG A 44 9.86 -12.89 -16.04
N ASN A 45 10.48 -11.98 -16.78
CA ASN A 45 11.87 -11.56 -16.58
C ASN A 45 12.02 -10.44 -15.53
N LYS A 46 10.92 -9.93 -14.97
CA LYS A 46 10.88 -8.76 -14.07
C LYS A 46 10.03 -9.09 -12.83
N ASP A 47 10.69 -9.44 -11.71
CA ASP A 47 10.09 -9.66 -10.37
C ASP A 47 8.65 -10.22 -10.38
N TRP A 48 8.53 -11.50 -10.74
CA TRP A 48 7.26 -12.19 -10.92
C TRP A 48 6.93 -13.13 -9.75
N ALA A 49 5.65 -13.29 -9.46
CA ALA A 49 5.17 -14.38 -8.62
C ALA A 49 4.00 -15.10 -9.31
N ASP A 50 4.09 -16.43 -9.33
CA ASP A 50 2.99 -17.32 -9.75
C ASP A 50 2.01 -17.50 -8.60
N LEU A 51 0.72 -17.60 -8.87
CA LEU A 51 -0.20 -18.09 -7.85
C LEU A 51 -1.30 -18.94 -8.47
N GLY A 52 -1.42 -20.16 -7.96
CA GLY A 52 -2.57 -21.04 -8.18
C GLY A 52 -3.20 -21.39 -6.83
N ILE A 53 -4.53 -21.41 -6.78
CA ILE A 53 -5.29 -21.77 -5.58
C ILE A 53 -6.21 -22.94 -5.91
N VAL A 54 -6.15 -24.01 -5.12
CA VAL A 54 -6.91 -25.24 -5.37
C VAL A 54 -8.15 -25.27 -4.50
N PHE A 55 -9.30 -25.52 -5.14
CA PHE A 55 -10.58 -25.65 -4.46
C PHE A 55 -11.30 -26.95 -4.83
N PRO A 56 -12.14 -27.50 -3.93
CA PRO A 56 -13.04 -28.60 -4.26
C PRO A 56 -14.04 -28.19 -5.35
N ILE A 57 -14.37 -29.09 -6.28
CA ILE A 57 -15.35 -28.83 -7.36
C ILE A 57 -16.74 -28.48 -6.80
N THR A 58 -17.05 -28.99 -5.61
CA THR A 58 -18.33 -28.76 -4.93
C THR A 58 -18.47 -27.35 -4.36
N GLU A 59 -17.40 -26.56 -4.29
CA GLU A 59 -17.38 -25.24 -3.70
C GLU A 59 -17.17 -24.16 -4.77
N TYR A 60 -18.22 -23.36 -5.05
CA TYR A 60 -18.19 -22.32 -6.09
C TYR A 60 -18.03 -20.91 -5.51
N ARG A 61 -18.54 -20.66 -4.30
CA ARG A 61 -18.58 -19.32 -3.71
C ARG A 61 -17.22 -18.84 -3.23
N ARG A 62 -16.51 -19.68 -2.49
CA ARG A 62 -15.23 -19.32 -1.88
C ARG A 62 -14.12 -19.05 -2.90
N PRO A 63 -13.93 -19.84 -3.97
CA PRO A 63 -12.97 -19.51 -5.01
C PRO A 63 -13.18 -18.10 -5.55
N TYR A 64 -14.42 -17.74 -5.88
CA TYR A 64 -14.77 -16.42 -6.38
C TYR A 64 -14.41 -15.31 -5.38
N VAL A 65 -14.75 -15.47 -4.10
CA VAL A 65 -14.46 -14.47 -3.07
C VAL A 65 -12.94 -14.29 -2.89
N VAL A 66 -12.20 -15.39 -2.75
CA VAL A 66 -10.74 -15.36 -2.55
C VAL A 66 -10.05 -14.71 -3.76
N TRP A 67 -10.41 -15.12 -4.98
CA TRP A 67 -9.85 -14.54 -6.21
C TRP A 67 -10.19 -13.07 -6.36
N SER A 68 -11.44 -12.68 -6.09
CA SER A 68 -11.88 -11.28 -6.15
C SER A 68 -11.08 -10.41 -5.18
N ARG A 69 -10.91 -10.86 -3.93
CA ARG A 69 -10.10 -10.15 -2.93
C ARG A 69 -8.63 -10.04 -3.33
N LEU A 70 -8.06 -11.10 -3.89
CA LEU A 70 -6.67 -11.08 -4.37
C LEU A 70 -6.49 -10.10 -5.53
N ILE A 71 -7.35 -10.15 -6.55
CA ILE A 71 -7.27 -9.25 -7.71
C ILE A 71 -7.43 -7.79 -7.24
N GLU A 72 -8.36 -7.54 -6.33
CA GLU A 72 -8.57 -6.22 -5.74
C GLU A 72 -7.34 -5.73 -4.96
N LEU A 73 -6.70 -6.59 -4.17
CA LEU A 73 -5.46 -6.31 -3.45
C LEU A 73 -4.33 -5.91 -4.41
N VAL A 74 -4.13 -6.70 -5.46
CA VAL A 74 -3.10 -6.46 -6.47
C VAL A 74 -3.38 -5.18 -7.27
N GLY A 75 -4.64 -4.96 -7.61
CA GLY A 75 -5.09 -3.75 -8.29
C GLY A 75 -4.82 -2.49 -7.47
N ASP A 76 -5.10 -2.51 -6.16
CA ASP A 76 -4.82 -1.39 -5.27
C ASP A 76 -3.31 -1.11 -5.19
N TYR A 77 -2.46 -2.14 -5.08
CA TYR A 77 -1.01 -1.95 -5.07
C TYR A 77 -0.50 -1.35 -6.39
N LYS A 78 -0.94 -1.89 -7.54
CA LYS A 78 -0.58 -1.35 -8.86
C LYS A 78 -1.03 0.10 -9.00
N THR A 79 -2.23 0.42 -8.53
CA THR A 79 -2.79 1.79 -8.55
C THR A 79 -1.96 2.73 -7.68
N ALA A 80 -1.63 2.34 -6.45
CA ALA A 80 -0.81 3.12 -5.54
C ALA A 80 0.57 3.45 -6.15
N ARG A 81 1.23 2.43 -6.74
CA ARG A 81 2.49 2.60 -7.45
C ARG A 81 2.37 3.56 -8.63
N THR A 82 1.31 3.42 -9.44
CA THR A 82 1.07 4.32 -10.58
C THR A 82 0.87 5.76 -10.14
N MET A 83 0.08 6.00 -9.10
CA MET A 83 -0.11 7.34 -8.55
C MET A 83 1.21 7.94 -8.06
N TYR A 84 2.07 7.15 -7.40
CA TYR A 84 3.39 7.65 -7.01
C TYR A 84 4.25 8.03 -8.21
N ILE A 85 4.35 7.18 -9.23
CA ILE A 85 5.12 7.52 -10.44
C ILE A 85 4.59 8.80 -11.07
N LEU A 86 3.27 8.92 -11.25
CA LEU A 86 2.66 10.14 -11.78
C LEU A 86 2.89 11.39 -10.91
N SER A 87 3.10 11.22 -9.60
CA SER A 87 3.46 12.34 -8.71
C SER A 87 4.88 12.87 -8.92
N GLN A 88 5.79 12.02 -9.41
CA GLN A 88 7.20 12.39 -9.61
C GLN A 88 7.43 13.08 -10.96
N TYR A 89 6.52 12.87 -11.92
CA TYR A 89 6.71 13.28 -13.31
C TYR A 89 5.63 14.28 -13.73
N PRO A 90 5.93 15.59 -13.67
CA PRO A 90 4.99 16.61 -14.11
C PRO A 90 4.61 16.39 -15.58
N MET A 91 3.30 16.48 -15.86
CA MET A 91 2.74 16.43 -17.19
C MET A 91 2.19 17.80 -17.54
N SER A 92 2.79 18.47 -18.52
CA SER A 92 2.32 19.81 -18.97
C SER A 92 0.82 19.83 -19.33
N SER A 93 0.25 18.68 -19.68
CA SER A 93 -1.18 18.50 -19.94
C SER A 93 -2.09 18.60 -18.70
N LEU A 94 -1.56 18.57 -17.48
CA LEU A 94 -2.32 18.72 -16.23
C LEU A 94 -2.15 20.10 -15.58
N ASP A 95 -1.28 20.94 -16.11
CA ASP A 95 -0.98 22.25 -15.52
C ASP A 95 -2.21 23.18 -15.54
N PHE A 96 -3.16 22.95 -16.45
CA PHE A 96 -4.42 23.69 -16.50
C PHE A 96 -5.26 23.52 -15.22
N LEU A 97 -5.14 22.38 -14.51
CA LEU A 97 -5.85 22.13 -13.26
C LEU A 97 -5.35 23.03 -12.12
N ALA A 98 -4.14 23.59 -12.25
CA ALA A 98 -3.55 24.49 -11.27
C ALA A 98 -3.73 25.98 -11.63
N VAL A 99 -4.36 26.31 -12.77
CA VAL A 99 -4.45 27.68 -13.31
C VAL A 99 -5.23 28.61 -12.37
N ASP A 100 -6.28 28.13 -11.71
CA ASP A 100 -7.10 28.95 -10.80
C ASP A 100 -6.37 29.34 -9.49
N LEU A 101 -5.31 28.61 -9.15
CA LEU A 101 -4.40 28.90 -8.02
C LEU A 101 -3.29 29.90 -8.42
N THR A 102 -3.37 30.34 -9.68
CA THR A 102 -2.76 31.45 -10.43
C THR A 102 -2.44 32.78 -9.76
N LYS A 103 -3.03 33.06 -8.60
CA LYS A 103 -3.00 34.41 -8.03
C LYS A 103 -1.65 34.68 -7.34
N PRO A 104 -1.05 35.88 -7.50
CA PRO A 104 0.26 36.20 -6.90
C PRO A 104 0.29 36.08 -5.37
N SER A 105 -0.85 36.32 -4.70
CA SER A 105 -0.97 36.24 -3.24
C SER A 105 -0.99 34.81 -2.68
N LEU A 106 -0.93 33.79 -3.53
CA LEU A 106 -1.04 32.38 -3.13
C LEU A 106 0.17 31.53 -3.54
N MET A 107 1.30 32.14 -3.94
CA MET A 107 2.44 31.39 -4.47
C MET A 107 2.96 30.30 -3.52
N ASP A 108 3.04 30.57 -2.22
CA ASP A 108 3.46 29.56 -1.22
C ASP A 108 2.41 28.44 -1.04
N TYR A 109 1.14 28.72 -1.33
CA TYR A 109 0.04 27.76 -1.24
C TYR A 109 -0.12 26.88 -2.47
N ARG A 110 0.37 27.30 -3.66
CA ARG A 110 0.16 26.54 -4.92
C ARG A 110 0.66 25.10 -4.85
N MET A 111 1.78 24.88 -4.17
CA MET A 111 2.37 23.55 -4.04
C MET A 111 1.46 22.60 -3.24
N ASN A 112 0.75 23.11 -2.23
CA ASN A 112 -0.18 22.33 -1.40
C ASN A 112 -1.40 21.80 -2.18
N TYR A 113 -1.70 22.40 -3.33
CA TYR A 113 -2.84 22.08 -4.17
C TYR A 113 -2.41 21.62 -5.57
N SER A 114 -1.15 21.22 -5.73
CA SER A 114 -0.66 20.65 -6.98
C SER A 114 -1.29 19.28 -7.24
N PRO A 115 -1.77 18.99 -8.47
CA PRO A 115 -2.30 17.66 -8.81
C PRO A 115 -1.27 16.54 -8.59
N TYR A 116 0.03 16.84 -8.72
CA TYR A 116 1.09 15.88 -8.47
C TYR A 116 1.21 15.51 -6.98
N LEU A 117 1.07 16.50 -6.10
CA LEU A 117 1.00 16.25 -4.67
C LEU A 117 -0.25 15.44 -4.31
N GLU A 118 -1.39 15.70 -4.94
CA GLU A 118 -2.59 14.89 -4.75
C GLU A 118 -2.37 13.43 -5.17
N PHE A 119 -1.64 13.17 -6.26
CA PHE A 119 -1.26 11.80 -6.62
C PHE A 119 -0.36 11.15 -5.55
N ALA A 120 0.58 11.88 -4.95
CA ALA A 120 1.39 11.36 -3.86
C ALA A 120 0.54 11.04 -2.60
N LYS A 121 -0.40 11.93 -2.24
CA LYS A 121 -1.36 11.70 -1.14
C LYS A 121 -2.20 10.45 -1.38
N LEU A 122 -2.78 10.32 -2.57
CA LEU A 122 -3.59 9.17 -2.95
C LEU A 122 -2.76 7.88 -2.95
N SER A 123 -1.50 7.95 -3.39
CA SER A 123 -0.58 6.81 -3.33
C SER A 123 -0.33 6.33 -1.90
N LEU A 124 -0.10 7.23 -0.95
CA LEU A 124 0.05 6.86 0.47
C LEU A 124 -1.23 6.21 1.01
N ILE A 125 -2.39 6.84 0.78
CA ILE A 125 -3.69 6.31 1.23
C ILE A 125 -3.93 4.92 0.65
N LYS A 126 -3.65 4.72 -0.65
CA LYS A 126 -3.81 3.43 -1.30
C LYS A 126 -2.81 2.38 -0.83
N SER A 127 -1.59 2.76 -0.49
CA SER A 127 -0.62 1.85 0.14
C SER A 127 -1.15 1.30 1.47
N PHE A 128 -1.83 2.13 2.28
CA PHE A 128 -2.48 1.66 3.50
C PHE A 128 -3.71 0.78 3.26
N SER A 129 -4.49 1.08 2.20
CA SER A 129 -5.61 0.24 1.76
C SER A 129 -5.15 -1.19 1.41
N VAL A 130 -3.94 -1.35 0.87
CA VAL A 130 -3.34 -2.68 0.59
C VAL A 130 -3.22 -3.50 1.87
N PHE A 131 -2.71 -2.92 2.96
CA PHE A 131 -2.58 -3.65 4.24
C PHE A 131 -3.95 -4.12 4.75
N ASP A 132 -4.94 -3.24 4.80
CA ASP A 132 -6.28 -3.60 5.28
C ASP A 132 -6.92 -4.70 4.40
N LYS A 133 -6.72 -4.63 3.08
CA LYS A 133 -7.15 -5.69 2.15
C LYS A 133 -6.42 -7.01 2.34
N ILE A 134 -5.13 -7.00 2.73
CA ILE A 134 -4.41 -8.22 3.13
C ILE A 134 -5.10 -8.85 4.34
N ALA A 135 -5.45 -8.05 5.37
CA ALA A 135 -6.14 -8.58 6.53
C ALA A 135 -7.50 -9.20 6.18
N THR A 136 -8.30 -8.53 5.34
CA THR A 136 -9.57 -9.08 4.82
C THR A 136 -9.34 -10.35 4.02
N PHE A 137 -8.32 -10.38 3.15
CA PHE A 137 -7.96 -11.56 2.38
C PHE A 137 -7.60 -12.74 3.29
N LEU A 138 -6.75 -12.54 4.30
CA LEU A 138 -6.37 -13.58 5.26
C LEU A 138 -7.57 -14.11 6.05
N ASN A 139 -8.47 -13.21 6.47
CA ASN A 139 -9.71 -13.58 7.16
C ASN A 139 -10.59 -14.51 6.33
N GLU A 140 -10.76 -14.21 5.04
CA GLU A 140 -11.56 -15.03 4.11
C GLU A 140 -10.83 -16.32 3.72
N TYR A 141 -9.54 -16.25 3.43
CA TYR A 141 -8.74 -17.38 2.97
C TYR A 141 -8.61 -18.45 4.06
N GLU A 142 -8.32 -18.06 5.31
CA GLU A 142 -8.22 -19.00 6.44
C GLU A 142 -9.55 -19.20 7.18
N MET A 143 -10.64 -18.58 6.71
CA MET A 143 -11.98 -18.70 7.29
C MET A 143 -12.03 -18.36 8.79
N LEU A 144 -11.38 -17.26 9.19
CA LEU A 144 -11.26 -16.87 10.60
C LEU A 144 -12.60 -16.35 11.19
N GLY A 145 -13.58 -16.04 10.33
CA GLY A 145 -14.93 -15.65 10.75
C GLY A 145 -15.00 -14.29 11.45
N ILE A 146 -13.99 -13.44 11.28
CA ILE A 146 -13.99 -12.08 11.84
C ILE A 146 -14.93 -11.22 10.98
N PRO A 147 -15.88 -10.47 11.55
CA PRO A 147 -16.73 -9.57 10.78
C PRO A 147 -15.91 -8.49 10.06
N ASP A 148 -16.18 -8.22 8.78
CA ASP A 148 -15.42 -7.28 7.93
C ASP A 148 -15.08 -5.95 8.62
N ARG A 149 -16.02 -5.35 9.35
CA ARG A 149 -15.84 -4.06 10.05
C ARG A 149 -14.79 -4.08 11.16
N ARG A 150 -14.41 -5.27 11.63
CA ARG A 150 -13.44 -5.51 12.69
C ARG A 150 -12.12 -6.05 12.16
N VAL A 151 -12.04 -6.43 10.89
CA VAL A 151 -10.81 -6.92 10.29
C VAL A 151 -9.88 -5.75 10.06
N ARG A 152 -8.67 -5.85 10.63
CA ARG A 152 -7.64 -4.80 10.56
C ARG A 152 -6.28 -5.43 10.47
N TYR A 153 -5.41 -4.86 9.65
CA TYR A 153 -4.04 -5.33 9.53
C TYR A 153 -3.16 -4.83 10.67
N TRP A 154 -3.34 -3.56 11.03
CA TRP A 154 -2.59 -2.88 12.07
C TRP A 154 -3.56 -2.23 13.06
N ARG A 155 -3.05 -1.90 14.24
CA ARG A 155 -3.81 -1.31 15.33
C ARG A 155 -3.32 0.12 15.56
N HIS A 156 -4.23 1.06 15.67
CA HIS A 156 -3.91 2.38 16.21
C HIS A 156 -3.56 2.26 17.71
N PRO A 157 -2.53 2.94 18.23
CA PRO A 157 -2.08 2.77 19.62
C PRO A 157 -3.22 2.87 20.65
N ASN A 158 -4.12 3.83 20.45
CA ASN A 158 -5.25 4.14 21.33
C ASN A 158 -6.48 3.24 21.17
N GLN A 159 -6.47 2.33 20.20
CA GLN A 159 -7.60 1.45 19.95
C GLN A 159 -7.36 0.09 20.60
N GLN A 160 -8.35 -0.40 21.35
CA GLN A 160 -8.32 -1.75 21.91
C GLN A 160 -8.67 -2.84 20.88
N ALA A 161 -8.90 -2.47 19.63
CA ALA A 161 -9.23 -3.41 18.56
C ALA A 161 -8.01 -4.28 18.23
N GLN A 162 -8.21 -5.60 18.23
CA GLN A 162 -7.21 -6.58 17.84
C GLN A 162 -7.01 -6.57 16.32
N THR A 163 -5.77 -6.83 15.88
CA THR A 163 -5.47 -7.08 14.46
C THR A 163 -5.91 -8.48 14.04
N VAL A 164 -5.87 -8.78 12.73
CA VAL A 164 -6.12 -10.14 12.20
C VAL A 164 -5.15 -11.18 12.78
N PHE A 165 -3.95 -10.76 13.20
CA PHE A 165 -2.94 -11.62 13.83
C PHE A 165 -3.25 -11.85 15.31
N GLU A 166 -3.82 -10.85 15.99
CA GLU A 166 -4.10 -10.88 17.43
C GLU A 166 -5.50 -11.44 17.78
N HIS A 167 -6.46 -11.39 16.84
CA HIS A 167 -7.85 -11.72 17.12
C HIS A 167 -8.03 -13.14 17.69
N ASN A 168 -8.75 -13.25 18.81
CA ASN A 168 -8.96 -14.49 19.58
C ASN A 168 -7.65 -15.25 19.96
N SER A 169 -6.50 -14.57 19.98
CA SER A 169 -5.16 -15.15 20.18
C SER A 169 -4.81 -16.26 19.17
N SER A 170 -5.04 -15.93 17.89
CA SER A 170 -4.33 -16.41 16.69
C SER A 170 -4.60 -17.85 16.22
N GLN A 171 -5.86 -18.24 15.98
CA GLN A 171 -6.13 -19.44 15.15
C GLN A 171 -5.29 -19.42 13.85
N LEU A 172 -5.12 -18.25 13.25
CA LEU A 172 -4.23 -18.03 12.11
C LEU A 172 -2.79 -18.49 12.40
N MET A 173 -2.12 -17.95 13.42
CA MET A 173 -0.73 -18.32 13.74
C MET A 173 -0.61 -19.74 14.32
N ARG A 174 -1.57 -20.19 15.13
CA ARG A 174 -1.62 -21.54 15.72
C ARG A 174 -1.79 -22.64 14.68
N ASN A 175 -2.57 -22.38 13.64
CA ASN A 175 -2.73 -23.30 12.51
C ASN A 175 -1.52 -23.27 11.56
N ASN A 176 -0.60 -22.33 11.77
CA ASN A 176 0.51 -22.01 10.87
C ASN A 176 1.84 -21.71 11.62
N PRO A 177 2.26 -22.53 12.60
CA PRO A 177 3.36 -22.17 13.50
C PRO A 177 4.71 -22.02 12.79
N ASP A 178 4.92 -22.74 11.68
CA ASP A 178 6.17 -22.74 10.92
C ASP A 178 6.10 -21.89 9.64
N ASN A 179 5.01 -21.14 9.44
CA ASN A 179 4.82 -20.35 8.24
C ASN A 179 5.59 -19.03 8.32
N MET A 180 6.82 -19.02 7.78
CA MET A 180 7.69 -17.84 7.76
C MET A 180 7.08 -16.62 7.04
N PRO A 181 6.44 -16.76 5.85
CA PRO A 181 5.75 -15.64 5.22
C PRO A 181 4.69 -14.97 6.12
N LEU A 182 3.93 -15.77 6.85
CA LEU A 182 2.91 -15.27 7.76
C LEU A 182 3.51 -14.53 8.98
N LYS A 183 4.61 -15.04 9.54
CA LYS A 183 5.37 -14.33 10.59
C LYS A 183 5.94 -13.01 10.11
N ALA A 184 6.39 -12.96 8.86
CA ALA A 184 6.88 -11.71 8.26
C ALA A 184 5.74 -10.68 8.11
N LEU A 185 4.53 -11.12 7.75
CA LEU A 185 3.35 -10.24 7.74
C LEU A 185 3.00 -9.70 9.14
N GLU A 186 3.09 -10.54 10.17
CA GLU A 186 2.91 -10.10 11.55
C GLU A 186 3.98 -9.08 11.97
N SER A 187 5.26 -9.30 11.60
CA SER A 187 6.35 -8.35 11.84
C SER A 187 6.06 -6.97 11.23
N ILE A 188 5.60 -6.93 9.97
CA ILE A 188 5.24 -5.67 9.31
C ILE A 188 4.08 -4.98 10.04
N SER A 189 3.09 -5.73 10.54
CA SER A 189 2.00 -5.16 11.34
C SER A 189 2.51 -4.52 12.65
N ILE A 190 3.47 -5.16 13.31
CA ILE A 190 4.13 -4.66 14.53
C ILE A 190 4.97 -3.43 14.22
N GLU A 191 5.82 -3.47 13.19
CA GLU A 191 6.64 -2.35 12.73
C GLU A 191 5.79 -1.14 12.35
N LEU A 192 4.64 -1.36 11.69
CA LEU A 192 3.70 -0.28 11.39
C LEU A 192 3.20 0.42 12.66
N ARG A 193 2.91 -0.35 13.71
CA ARG A 193 2.43 0.16 15.00
C ARG A 193 3.52 0.85 15.81
N ASP A 194 4.74 0.31 15.80
CA ASP A 194 5.79 0.70 16.75
C ASP A 194 6.81 1.66 16.12
N GLU A 195 7.22 1.43 14.88
CA GLU A 195 8.30 2.17 14.20
C GLU A 195 7.80 3.13 13.11
N HIS A 196 6.56 2.97 12.63
CA HIS A 196 6.01 3.78 11.54
C HIS A 196 4.76 4.58 11.93
N GLN A 197 4.68 5.00 13.19
CA GLN A 197 3.58 5.83 13.70
C GLN A 197 3.43 7.14 12.93
N LEU A 198 4.53 7.73 12.45
CA LEU A 198 4.50 8.93 11.62
C LEU A 198 3.77 8.70 10.29
N LEU A 199 3.98 7.55 9.64
CA LEU A 199 3.24 7.22 8.41
C LEU A 199 1.74 7.13 8.66
N ILE A 200 1.35 6.51 9.77
CA ILE A 200 -0.04 6.39 10.19
C ILE A 200 -0.64 7.77 10.48
N GLY A 201 0.08 8.60 11.25
CA GLY A 201 -0.34 9.96 11.60
C GLY A 201 -0.58 10.80 10.36
N VAL A 202 0.41 10.88 9.48
CA VAL A 202 0.30 11.62 8.21
C VAL A 202 -0.85 11.07 7.36
N ARG A 203 -0.98 9.76 7.21
CA ARG A 203 -2.09 9.14 6.45
C ARG A 203 -3.44 9.53 7.03
N ASN A 204 -3.63 9.44 8.35
CA ASN A 204 -4.90 9.80 8.98
C ASN A 204 -5.19 11.28 8.83
N SER A 205 -4.17 12.12 8.95
CA SER A 205 -4.29 13.56 8.75
C SER A 205 -4.64 13.93 7.32
N LEU A 206 -4.17 13.18 6.31
CA LEU A 206 -4.62 13.38 4.93
C LEU A 206 -6.11 13.06 4.72
N VAL A 207 -6.69 12.17 5.51
CA VAL A 207 -8.10 11.74 5.38
C VAL A 207 -9.03 12.60 6.24
N HIS A 208 -8.57 13.07 7.40
CA HIS A 208 -9.41 13.65 8.44
C HIS A 208 -9.05 15.09 8.85
N HIS A 209 -7.85 15.58 8.50
CA HIS A 209 -7.33 16.87 8.92
C HIS A 209 -6.67 17.62 7.74
N TYR A 210 -6.12 18.81 8.02
CA TYR A 210 -5.35 19.58 7.03
C TYR A 210 -3.86 19.33 7.22
N VAL A 211 -3.21 18.75 6.20
CA VAL A 211 -1.75 18.64 6.11
C VAL A 211 -1.22 19.80 5.27
N VAL A 212 -0.16 20.45 5.76
CA VAL A 212 0.52 21.56 5.09
C VAL A 212 1.94 21.12 4.73
N PHE A 213 2.25 21.22 3.45
CA PHE A 213 3.54 20.85 2.87
C PHE A 213 4.42 22.07 2.68
N HIS A 214 5.69 21.91 3.01
CA HIS A 214 6.71 22.95 2.89
C HIS A 214 7.80 22.51 1.90
N VAL A 215 8.27 23.45 1.07
CA VAL A 215 9.25 23.21 0.01
C VAL A 215 10.67 23.66 0.41
N PHE A 216 10.78 24.67 1.27
CA PHE A 216 12.06 25.29 1.63
C PHE A 216 12.21 25.50 3.13
N GLY A 217 13.43 25.28 3.62
CA GLY A 217 13.87 25.60 4.98
C GLY A 217 13.53 24.49 5.99
N PRO A 218 14.41 24.25 6.98
CA PRO A 218 14.07 23.36 8.09
C PRO A 218 12.84 23.91 8.82
N LEU A 219 11.94 23.02 9.27
CA LEU A 219 10.71 23.39 9.99
C LEU A 219 11.02 24.35 11.16
N ASP A 220 12.16 24.16 11.83
CA ASP A 220 12.64 24.98 12.95
C ASP A 220 12.96 26.44 12.61
N SER A 221 13.08 26.77 11.32
CA SER A 221 13.40 28.13 10.86
C SER A 221 12.17 28.99 10.55
N HIS A 222 10.96 28.42 10.63
CA HIS A 222 9.74 29.14 10.31
C HIS A 222 9.27 29.95 11.54
N SER A 223 8.80 31.18 11.31
CA SER A 223 8.38 32.13 12.35
C SER A 223 7.09 31.75 13.11
N TYR A 224 6.54 30.58 12.85
CA TYR A 224 5.35 30.03 13.51
C TYR A 224 5.78 28.85 14.39
N PRO A 225 5.14 28.61 15.54
CA PRO A 225 5.49 27.51 16.43
C PRO A 225 5.12 26.16 15.77
N LEU A 226 6.04 25.66 14.94
CA LEU A 226 5.99 24.32 14.37
C LEU A 226 6.53 23.36 15.43
N SER A 227 5.67 22.87 16.33
CA SER A 227 6.02 21.69 17.13
C SER A 227 6.42 20.53 16.23
N ASP A 228 7.46 19.81 16.64
CA ASP A 228 8.04 18.63 16.00
C ASP A 228 6.92 17.64 15.59
N PRO A 229 6.94 17.09 14.35
CA PRO A 229 6.02 16.04 13.92
C PRO A 229 5.87 14.89 14.93
N GLU A 230 6.94 14.47 15.59
CA GLU A 230 6.91 13.41 16.61
C GLU A 230 6.17 13.85 17.88
N GLU A 231 6.39 15.09 18.33
CA GLU A 231 5.69 15.67 19.49
C GLU A 231 4.19 15.83 19.21
N ARG A 232 3.81 16.12 17.95
CA ARG A 232 2.41 16.19 17.52
C ARG A 232 1.77 14.81 17.47
N ILE A 233 2.45 13.81 16.93
CA ILE A 233 1.97 12.42 16.98
C ILE A 233 1.75 12.00 18.42
N MET A 234 2.68 12.30 19.33
CA MET A 234 2.51 12.00 20.75
C MET A 234 1.28 12.70 21.35
N LYS A 235 0.99 13.95 20.97
CA LYS A 235 -0.24 14.66 21.39
C LYS A 235 -1.50 14.04 20.77
N ASP A 236 -1.45 13.61 19.51
CA ASP A 236 -2.56 12.95 18.81
C ASP A 236 -2.84 11.58 19.38
N LEU A 237 -1.79 10.88 19.75
CA LEU A 237 -1.87 9.62 20.47
C LEU A 237 -2.29 9.85 21.93
N SER A 238 -1.98 10.97 22.60
CA SER A 238 -2.47 11.24 23.96
C SER A 238 -3.92 11.73 23.99
N GLY A 239 -4.46 12.21 22.86
CA GLY A 239 -5.78 12.82 22.78
C GLY A 239 -5.85 14.20 23.44
N GLU A 240 -4.70 14.82 23.74
CA GLU A 240 -4.60 16.14 24.36
C GLU A 240 -4.76 17.26 23.34
N HIS A 241 -5.93 17.35 22.71
CA HIS A 241 -6.23 18.42 21.75
C HIS A 241 -7.35 19.29 22.25
N SER A 242 -7.10 20.60 22.28
CA SER A 242 -8.18 21.57 22.35
C SER A 242 -8.91 21.58 21.00
N PRO A 243 -10.26 21.46 20.96
CA PRO A 243 -11.03 21.59 19.73
C PRO A 243 -10.85 22.97 19.05
N ASP A 244 -10.36 23.97 19.80
CA ASP A 244 -10.10 25.32 19.30
C ASP A 244 -8.75 25.47 18.58
N ASN A 245 -7.91 24.42 18.56
CA ASN A 245 -6.60 24.46 17.90
C ASN A 245 -6.35 23.15 17.11
N PRO A 246 -6.95 23.01 15.90
CA PRO A 246 -6.82 21.81 15.10
C PRO A 246 -5.36 21.59 14.71
N ILE A 247 -4.92 20.33 14.77
CA ILE A 247 -3.54 19.99 14.49
C ILE A 247 -3.34 19.94 12.98
N HIS A 248 -2.61 20.95 12.50
CA HIS A 248 -2.08 20.98 11.15
C HIS A 248 -0.79 20.17 11.12
N TYR A 249 -0.74 19.10 10.33
CA TYR A 249 0.52 18.37 10.16
C TYR A 249 1.39 19.12 9.17
N HIS A 250 2.59 19.53 9.59
CA HIS A 250 3.55 20.19 8.73
C HIS A 250 4.62 19.21 8.31
N VAL A 251 4.79 19.01 7.01
CA VAL A 251 5.71 18.00 6.47
C VAL A 251 6.52 18.64 5.34
N LEU A 252 7.83 18.39 5.32
CA LEU A 252 8.63 18.76 4.15
C LEU A 252 8.22 17.89 2.96
N LEU A 253 8.10 18.48 1.78
CA LEU A 253 7.63 17.77 0.60
C LEU A 253 8.53 16.57 0.24
N ASP A 254 9.85 16.75 0.34
CA ASP A 254 10.81 15.68 0.09
C ASP A 254 10.65 14.52 1.09
N ASP A 255 10.48 14.84 2.38
CA ASP A 255 10.25 13.83 3.43
C ASP A 255 8.92 13.10 3.18
N PHE A 256 7.89 13.81 2.75
CA PHE A 256 6.62 13.20 2.39
C PHE A 256 6.76 12.21 1.22
N HIS A 257 7.51 12.56 0.17
CA HIS A 257 7.77 11.63 -0.93
C HIS A 257 8.55 10.40 -0.47
N LEU A 258 9.52 10.56 0.44
CA LEU A 258 10.23 9.43 1.05
C LEU A 258 9.29 8.55 1.89
N MET A 259 8.37 9.15 2.65
CA MET A 259 7.33 8.44 3.39
C MET A 259 6.41 7.64 2.47
N VAL A 260 5.95 8.22 1.36
CA VAL A 260 5.12 7.54 0.36
C VAL A 260 5.86 6.36 -0.24
N LEU A 261 7.13 6.57 -0.65
CA LEU A 261 7.97 5.51 -1.20
C LEU A 261 8.20 4.37 -0.20
N HIS A 262 8.43 4.70 1.08
CA HIS A 262 8.60 3.72 2.15
C HIS A 262 7.32 2.90 2.36
N ALA A 263 6.16 3.55 2.45
CA ALA A 263 4.88 2.88 2.57
C ALA A 263 4.59 1.94 1.39
N LEU A 264 4.92 2.35 0.16
CA LEU A 264 4.80 1.50 -1.03
C LEU A 264 5.72 0.27 -0.98
N LYS A 265 6.97 0.43 -0.50
CA LYS A 265 7.89 -0.70 -0.34
C LYS A 265 7.38 -1.70 0.70
N LEU A 266 6.89 -1.22 1.84
CA LEU A 266 6.25 -2.07 2.84
C LEU A 266 5.03 -2.79 2.26
N ALA A 267 4.16 -2.09 1.53
CA ALA A 267 2.99 -2.67 0.87
C ALA A 267 3.40 -3.75 -0.15
N ARG A 268 4.44 -3.50 -0.96
CA ARG A 268 5.00 -4.48 -1.91
C ARG A 268 5.42 -5.77 -1.20
N VAL A 269 6.20 -5.62 -0.13
CA VAL A 269 6.73 -6.74 0.65
C VAL A 269 5.59 -7.51 1.32
N ALA A 270 4.59 -6.82 1.86
CA ALA A 270 3.40 -7.46 2.43
C ALA A 270 2.58 -8.23 1.38
N VAL A 271 2.39 -7.68 0.18
CA VAL A 271 1.74 -8.42 -0.92
C VAL A 271 2.55 -9.67 -1.26
N LEU A 272 3.88 -9.55 -1.41
CA LEU A 272 4.77 -10.69 -1.68
C LEU A 272 4.67 -11.78 -0.62
N TYR A 273 4.71 -11.43 0.67
CA TYR A 273 4.55 -12.41 1.74
C TYR A 273 3.15 -13.03 1.78
N THR A 274 2.11 -12.28 1.41
CA THR A 274 0.75 -12.82 1.27
C THR A 274 0.71 -13.90 0.17
N ILE A 275 1.33 -13.66 -0.98
CA ILE A 275 1.41 -14.64 -2.07
C ILE A 275 2.23 -15.85 -1.63
N ARG A 276 3.39 -15.64 -1.00
CA ARG A 276 4.24 -16.73 -0.49
C ARG A 276 3.53 -17.58 0.56
N PHE A 277 2.72 -16.95 1.42
CA PHE A 277 1.85 -17.65 2.35
C PHE A 277 0.88 -18.57 1.62
N VAL A 278 0.13 -18.06 0.64
CA VAL A 278 -0.81 -18.89 -0.14
C VAL A 278 -0.07 -20.00 -0.91
N GLN A 279 1.04 -19.70 -1.57
CA GLN A 279 1.87 -20.70 -2.25
C GLN A 279 2.31 -21.84 -1.32
N SER A 280 2.73 -21.51 -0.09
CA SER A 280 3.15 -22.53 0.88
C SER A 280 2.03 -23.50 1.27
N LYS A 281 0.77 -23.08 1.13
CA LYS A 281 -0.44 -23.88 1.40
C LYS A 281 -0.94 -24.64 0.17
N GLU A 282 -0.86 -24.03 -1.00
CA GLU A 282 -1.45 -24.56 -2.23
C GLU A 282 -0.50 -25.47 -3.02
N ASN A 283 0.81 -25.20 -3.00
CA ASN A 283 1.80 -26.01 -3.74
C ASN A 283 1.79 -27.50 -3.33
N PRO A 284 1.71 -27.88 -2.04
CA PRO A 284 1.60 -29.29 -1.66
C PRO A 284 0.35 -29.96 -2.25
N LYS A 285 -0.79 -29.27 -2.25
CA LYS A 285 -2.04 -29.78 -2.81
C LYS A 285 -1.92 -30.02 -4.32
N LEU A 286 -1.26 -29.11 -5.03
CA LEU A 286 -0.98 -29.26 -6.47
C LEU A 286 -0.07 -30.45 -6.75
N HIS A 287 0.96 -30.67 -5.92
CA HIS A 287 1.86 -31.81 -6.06
C HIS A 287 1.11 -33.14 -5.88
N ASP A 288 0.26 -33.25 -4.86
CA ASP A 288 -0.54 -34.45 -4.60
C ASP A 288 -1.46 -34.81 -5.78
N LEU A 289 -2.02 -33.80 -6.45
CA LEU A 289 -2.84 -33.97 -7.65
C LEU A 289 -2.05 -34.44 -8.88
N THR A 290 -0.77 -34.10 -8.97
CA THR A 290 0.09 -34.55 -10.09
C THR A 290 0.63 -35.97 -9.92
N VAL A 291 0.72 -36.48 -8.68
CA VAL A 291 1.33 -37.79 -8.38
C VAL A 291 0.32 -38.93 -8.26
N ALA A 292 -0.95 -38.64 -7.95
CA ALA A 292 -2.02 -39.65 -7.85
C ALA A 292 -2.99 -39.61 -9.04
N PRO A 293 -2.82 -40.43 -10.10
CA PRO A 293 -3.81 -40.57 -11.15
C PRO A 293 -4.94 -41.50 -10.67
N GLY A 294 -5.83 -40.98 -9.82
CA GLY A 294 -7.09 -41.62 -9.41
C GLY A 294 -8.30 -40.84 -9.95
N PRO A 295 -9.48 -41.47 -10.10
CA PRO A 295 -10.55 -40.91 -10.92
C PRO A 295 -11.16 -39.66 -10.28
N ALA A 296 -11.08 -38.56 -11.03
CA ALA A 296 -12.00 -37.42 -11.06
C ALA A 296 -12.35 -36.74 -9.71
N VAL A 297 -11.42 -36.05 -9.04
CA VAL A 297 -11.81 -35.05 -8.02
C VAL A 297 -10.80 -33.91 -7.88
N SER A 298 -10.78 -32.94 -8.80
CA SER A 298 -10.44 -31.53 -8.51
C SER A 298 -10.50 -30.71 -9.80
N GLY A 299 -11.18 -29.56 -9.73
CA GLY A 299 -11.11 -28.55 -10.76
C GLY A 299 -9.94 -27.66 -10.42
N ILE A 300 -8.88 -27.70 -11.23
CA ILE A 300 -7.80 -26.73 -11.10
C ILE A 300 -8.32 -25.43 -11.70
N PHE A 301 -8.64 -24.44 -10.85
CA PHE A 301 -8.75 -23.06 -11.29
C PHE A 301 -7.33 -22.49 -11.31
N ARG A 302 -6.70 -22.57 -12.48
CA ARG A 302 -5.52 -21.76 -12.82
C ARG A 302 -5.99 -20.37 -13.16
#